data_AF-A0AAD5M052-F1
#
_entry.id   AF-A0AAD5M052-F1
#
_cell.length_a   1.000
_cell.length_b   1.000
_cell.length_c   1.000
_cell.angle_alpha   90.00
_cell.angle_beta   90.00
_cell.angle_gamma   90.00
#
_symmetry.space_group_name_H-M   'P 1'
#
loop_
_entity.id
_entity.type
_entity.pdbx_description
1 polymer ?
#
loop_
_entity_poly.entity_id
_entity_poly.type
_entity_poly.pdbx_seq_one_letter_code
_entity_poly.pdbx_strand_id
1 'polypeptide(L)'
;MLHQDSDVNSEATDCSRLRPRGDQYLPDHEIDEITSQVAVFARAKPEDKIEIVKSLQRQGLVAAMTGDGVNDAPALKEADIGVAMGISGTEVAKGASDMILLDDNFVSIVAAVERGRVIYANIQKFVIFLLSTNIGEIILIFSTIALGFPMPLEPLQILIVNLFTDGMPGAALSMEKGDPTIMGDAPRPKKQPLIHGPLWKLVGFNAVFIASGVIVVFLLGLYWNFGVLLLDDILAQGSGPVVIDGETSYRGITCKRWEGFNDGWKTYGNCAAFPGLENEMRFDNGTIHCEGGEYVCMWDGIARAQTMTFIAMTLTEVFRAYTVRNLKESMFVSMFSNPHLQGAVVVSAALTVFVTNVPVVMDKIFGFAYISAFQWLVSFFGAVNAVFWSELVKWILRRKARTEARWASIDRGFEDVLVEIRHVRQRLDHLEGQAVRR
;
A
#
# COMPACT_ATOMS: atom_id res chain seq x y z
N MET A 1 22.55 15.24 -12.23
CA MET A 1 23.95 15.16 -11.83
C MET A 1 24.73 15.88 -12.92
N LEU A 2 24.95 17.18 -12.77
CA LEU A 2 26.13 17.80 -13.35
C LEU A 2 27.24 17.49 -12.35
N HIS A 3 28.36 16.97 -12.83
CA HIS A 3 29.50 16.63 -11.98
C HIS A 3 29.91 17.86 -11.17
N GLN A 4 29.95 17.74 -9.85
CA GLN A 4 30.33 18.82 -8.93
C GLN A 4 31.82 19.20 -9.02
N ASP A 5 32.58 18.56 -9.93
CA ASP A 5 34.02 18.68 -10.11
C ASP A 5 34.44 19.09 -11.54
N SER A 6 33.53 19.57 -12.40
CA SER A 6 33.93 20.03 -13.75
C SER A 6 34.44 21.48 -13.75
N ASP A 7 35.60 21.68 -14.37
CA ASP A 7 36.24 22.99 -14.64
C ASP A 7 35.22 24.07 -15.07
N VAL A 8 35.26 25.23 -14.43
CA VAL A 8 34.33 26.38 -14.66
C VAL A 8 34.31 26.84 -16.14
N ASN A 9 35.31 26.47 -16.94
CA ASN A 9 35.39 26.78 -18.37
C ASN A 9 34.65 25.80 -19.30
N SER A 10 34.09 24.69 -18.80
CA SER A 10 33.33 23.71 -19.63
C SER A 10 31.80 23.86 -19.57
N GLU A 11 31.27 24.83 -18.83
CA GLU A 11 29.82 24.91 -18.56
C GLU A 11 28.98 25.58 -19.66
N ALA A 12 29.59 26.24 -20.66
CA ALA A 12 28.86 26.98 -21.71
C ALA A 12 29.35 26.65 -23.13
N THR A 13 28.40 26.49 -24.07
CA THR A 13 28.69 26.31 -25.50
C THR A 13 27.76 27.14 -26.38
N ASP A 14 28.24 27.50 -27.58
CA ASP A 14 27.40 28.03 -28.65
C ASP A 14 26.69 26.85 -29.35
N CYS A 15 25.39 26.99 -29.65
CA CYS A 15 24.61 25.94 -30.32
C CYS A 15 25.11 25.62 -31.73
N SER A 16 25.90 26.48 -32.36
CA SER A 16 26.62 26.15 -33.60
C SER A 16 27.48 24.89 -33.48
N ARG A 17 27.91 24.53 -32.26
CA ARG A 17 28.66 23.29 -32.00
C ARG A 17 27.82 22.02 -32.15
N LEU A 18 26.50 22.11 -31.97
CA LEU A 18 25.56 21.00 -32.22
C LEU A 18 25.36 20.75 -33.72
N ARG A 19 25.62 21.76 -34.56
CA ARG A 19 25.42 21.74 -36.01
C ARG A 19 26.56 22.46 -36.75
N PRO A 20 27.80 21.92 -36.69
CA PRO A 20 28.99 22.58 -37.22
C PRO A 20 28.96 22.78 -38.75
N ARG A 21 28.09 22.06 -39.47
CA ARG A 21 27.88 22.19 -40.92
C ARG A 21 26.63 23.00 -41.29
N GLY A 22 26.20 23.92 -40.42
CA GLY A 22 25.06 24.79 -40.67
C GLY A 22 23.76 24.21 -40.11
N ASP A 23 23.01 23.47 -40.93
CA ASP A 23 21.70 22.88 -40.56
C ASP A 23 21.74 21.35 -40.41
N GLN A 24 22.93 20.74 -40.52
CA GLN A 24 23.12 19.33 -40.22
C GLN A 24 23.61 19.17 -38.78
N TYR A 25 22.78 18.52 -37.95
CA TYR A 25 23.12 18.17 -36.58
C TYR A 25 24.16 17.06 -36.51
N LEU A 26 24.95 17.07 -35.45
CA LEU A 26 25.83 15.97 -35.09
C LEU A 26 25.01 14.69 -34.82
N PRO A 27 25.62 13.51 -34.93
CA PRO A 27 24.97 12.26 -34.52
C PRO A 27 24.52 12.30 -33.06
N ASP A 28 23.42 11.62 -32.75
CA ASP A 28 22.78 11.60 -31.41
C ASP A 28 23.77 11.40 -30.25
N HIS A 29 24.72 10.47 -30.38
CA HIS A 29 25.70 10.17 -29.33
C HIS A 29 26.65 11.34 -29.01
N GLU A 30 27.04 12.14 -30.02
CA GLU A 30 27.91 13.31 -29.82
C GLU A 30 27.13 14.46 -29.18
N ILE A 31 25.86 14.63 -29.57
CA ILE A 31 24.97 15.60 -28.93
C ILE A 31 24.75 15.23 -27.46
N ASP A 32 24.52 13.95 -27.18
CA ASP A 32 24.32 13.45 -25.82
C ASP A 32 25.55 13.65 -24.93
N GLU A 33 26.76 13.49 -25.48
CA GLU A 33 28.00 13.81 -24.77
C GLU A 33 28.09 15.31 -24.42
N ILE A 34 27.79 16.19 -25.38
CA ILE A 34 27.80 17.64 -25.17
C ILE A 34 26.78 18.06 -24.11
N THR A 35 25.53 17.60 -24.23
CA THR A 35 24.45 17.97 -23.29
C THR A 35 24.63 17.39 -21.89
N SER A 36 25.42 16.32 -21.74
CA SER A 36 25.77 15.78 -20.42
C SER A 36 26.78 16.62 -19.63
N GLN A 37 27.57 17.47 -20.32
CA GLN A 37 28.66 18.25 -19.72
C GLN A 37 28.38 19.76 -19.68
N VAL A 38 27.53 20.26 -20.59
CA VAL A 38 27.27 21.70 -20.75
C VAL A 38 25.96 22.10 -20.09
N ALA A 39 25.99 23.18 -19.31
CA ALA A 39 24.80 23.74 -18.65
C ALA A 39 24.18 24.91 -19.43
N VAL A 40 24.98 25.66 -20.21
CA VAL A 40 24.55 26.88 -20.89
C VAL A 40 24.70 26.73 -22.40
N PHE A 41 23.58 26.88 -23.12
CA PHE A 41 23.50 26.86 -24.57
C PHE A 41 23.15 28.25 -25.09
N ALA A 42 24.10 28.92 -25.76
CA ALA A 42 23.92 30.27 -26.27
C ALA A 42 23.53 30.28 -27.76
N ARG A 43 22.78 31.31 -28.18
CA ARG A 43 22.35 31.55 -29.58
C ARG A 43 21.58 30.37 -30.21
N ALA A 44 20.77 29.69 -29.39
CA ALA A 44 19.94 28.58 -29.83
C ALA A 44 18.83 29.03 -30.80
N LYS A 45 18.73 28.37 -31.96
CA LYS A 45 17.53 28.39 -32.81
C LYS A 45 16.41 27.55 -32.17
N PRO A 46 15.14 27.70 -32.58
CA PRO A 46 14.04 26.86 -32.10
C PRO A 46 14.33 25.36 -32.24
N GLU A 47 14.94 24.94 -33.35
CA GLU A 47 15.27 23.53 -33.60
C GLU A 47 16.37 23.02 -32.66
N ASP A 48 17.34 23.88 -32.30
CA ASP A 48 18.41 23.52 -31.37
C ASP A 48 17.82 23.15 -29.99
N LYS A 49 16.77 23.86 -29.55
CA LYS A 49 16.07 23.59 -28.28
C LYS A 49 15.38 22.22 -28.29
N ILE A 50 14.75 21.85 -29.40
CA ILE A 50 14.12 20.53 -29.58
C ILE A 50 15.17 19.43 -29.47
N GLU A 51 16.31 19.57 -30.15
CA GLU A 51 17.37 18.55 -30.12
C GLU A 51 18.02 18.41 -28.75
N ILE A 52 18.16 19.50 -27.99
CA ILE A 52 18.61 19.44 -26.59
C ILE A 52 17.60 18.65 -25.74
N VAL A 53 16.30 18.92 -25.89
CA VAL A 53 15.25 18.18 -25.16
C VAL A 53 15.30 16.69 -25.48
N LYS A 54 15.36 16.32 -26.77
CA LYS A 54 15.48 14.92 -27.20
C LYS A 54 16.74 14.26 -26.66
N SER A 55 17.85 14.97 -26.66
CA SER A 55 19.12 14.47 -26.12
C SER A 55 19.01 14.13 -24.63
N LEU A 56 18.42 15.01 -23.82
CA LEU A 56 18.18 14.75 -22.40
C LEU A 56 17.22 13.55 -22.20
N GLN A 57 16.21 13.42 -23.05
CA GLN A 57 15.28 12.27 -23.03
C GLN A 57 15.97 10.95 -23.41
N ARG A 58 16.86 10.95 -24.41
CA ARG A 58 17.65 9.77 -24.83
C ARG A 58 18.58 9.28 -23.72
N GLN A 59 19.12 10.21 -22.93
CA GLN A 59 19.90 9.91 -21.73
C GLN A 59 19.05 9.29 -20.59
N GLY A 60 17.73 9.17 -20.78
CA GLY A 60 16.81 8.58 -19.81
C GLY A 60 16.38 9.54 -18.70
N LEU A 61 16.63 10.84 -18.87
CA LEU A 61 16.16 11.89 -17.97
C LEU A 61 14.71 12.27 -18.29
N VAL A 62 14.08 12.98 -17.36
CA VAL A 62 12.79 13.64 -17.57
C VAL A 62 13.09 15.11 -17.86
N ALA A 63 12.79 15.57 -19.07
CA ALA A 63 13.08 16.92 -19.51
C ALA A 63 11.86 17.83 -19.28
N ALA A 64 12.01 18.83 -18.41
CA ALA A 64 11.07 19.92 -18.28
C ALA A 64 11.65 21.18 -18.93
N MET A 65 10.88 21.82 -19.82
CA MET A 65 11.31 23.03 -20.51
C MET A 65 10.42 24.19 -20.12
N THR A 66 11.03 25.35 -19.86
CA THR A 66 10.33 26.61 -19.62
C THR A 66 10.51 27.56 -20.80
N GLY A 67 9.47 28.28 -21.19
CA GLY A 67 9.55 29.26 -22.28
C GLY A 67 8.35 30.19 -22.33
N ASP A 68 8.50 31.32 -22.99
CA ASP A 68 7.48 32.36 -23.10
C ASP A 68 7.21 32.76 -24.56
N GLY A 69 8.18 32.56 -25.45
CA GLY A 69 8.08 32.94 -26.86
C GLY A 69 7.44 31.88 -27.76
N VAL A 70 6.96 32.32 -28.93
CA VAL A 70 6.50 31.43 -30.01
C VAL A 70 7.62 30.47 -30.46
N ASN A 71 8.87 30.91 -30.35
CA ASN A 71 10.06 30.12 -30.65
C ASN A 71 10.27 28.94 -29.69
N ASP A 72 9.69 29.00 -28.49
CA ASP A 72 9.80 27.93 -27.49
C ASP A 72 8.69 26.89 -27.66
N ALA A 73 7.58 27.23 -28.33
CA ALA A 73 6.40 26.36 -28.44
C ALA A 73 6.71 24.95 -28.97
N PRO A 74 7.54 24.75 -30.02
CA PRO A 74 7.89 23.41 -30.48
C PRO A 74 8.64 22.59 -29.41
N ALA A 75 9.56 23.20 -28.69
CA ALA A 75 10.38 22.51 -27.71
C ALA A 75 9.66 22.33 -26.35
N LEU A 76 8.75 23.25 -25.99
CA LEU A 76 7.78 23.06 -24.91
C LEU A 76 6.90 21.84 -25.17
N LYS A 77 6.49 21.63 -26.42
CA LYS A 77 5.66 20.49 -26.81
C LYS A 77 6.42 19.16 -26.84
N GLU A 78 7.71 19.21 -27.17
CA GLU A 78 8.59 18.03 -27.20
C GLU A 78 9.00 17.57 -25.79
N ALA A 79 9.08 18.50 -24.82
CA ALA A 79 9.47 18.21 -23.46
C ALA A 79 8.52 17.20 -22.79
N ASP A 80 9.03 16.45 -21.80
CA ASP A 80 8.14 15.60 -20.98
C ASP A 80 7.14 16.45 -20.18
N ILE A 81 7.53 17.69 -19.84
CA ILE A 81 6.68 18.73 -19.23
C ILE A 81 7.05 20.10 -19.81
N GLY A 82 6.16 20.70 -20.58
CA GLY A 82 6.29 22.10 -21.04
C GLY A 82 5.71 23.08 -20.01
N VAL A 83 6.46 24.14 -19.69
CA VAL A 83 6.06 25.17 -18.72
C VAL A 83 6.06 26.57 -19.36
N ALA A 84 4.91 27.21 -19.46
CA ALA A 84 4.79 28.56 -20.02
C ALA A 84 4.62 29.64 -18.94
N MET A 85 5.08 30.85 -19.26
CA MET A 85 4.82 32.04 -18.46
C MET A 85 3.37 32.53 -18.67
N GLY A 86 2.69 32.88 -17.59
CA GLY A 86 1.29 33.30 -17.61
C GLY A 86 1.10 34.75 -18.05
N ILE A 87 2.01 35.64 -17.63
CA ILE A 87 1.93 37.08 -17.92
C ILE A 87 2.75 37.41 -19.18
N SER A 88 4.05 37.05 -19.19
CA SER A 88 4.95 37.34 -20.31
C SER A 88 4.80 36.38 -21.49
N GLY A 89 4.19 35.21 -21.28
CA GLY A 89 4.07 34.17 -22.28
C GLY A 89 3.08 34.51 -23.40
N THR A 90 3.48 34.19 -24.62
CA THR A 90 2.61 34.24 -25.80
C THR A 90 1.52 33.17 -25.72
N GLU A 91 0.37 33.41 -26.32
CA GLU A 91 -0.73 32.43 -26.35
C GLU A 91 -0.32 31.12 -27.05
N VAL A 92 0.63 31.19 -27.99
CA VAL A 92 1.20 30.00 -28.64
C VAL A 92 2.03 29.17 -27.66
N ALA A 93 2.86 29.81 -26.82
CA ALA A 93 3.64 29.12 -25.80
C ALA A 93 2.73 28.49 -24.73
N LYS A 94 1.73 29.23 -24.23
CA LYS A 94 0.73 28.71 -23.27
C LYS A 94 -0.03 27.52 -23.84
N GLY A 95 -0.48 27.61 -25.09
CA GLY A 95 -1.20 26.53 -25.77
C GLY A 95 -0.34 25.29 -26.06
N ALA A 96 0.99 25.44 -26.10
CA ALA A 96 1.92 24.32 -26.29
C ALA A 96 2.37 23.66 -24.97
N SER A 97 2.25 24.36 -23.83
CA SER A 97 2.69 23.90 -22.51
C SER A 97 1.68 23.01 -21.78
N ASP A 98 2.16 22.17 -20.86
CA ASP A 98 1.34 21.35 -19.95
C ASP A 98 1.00 22.07 -18.64
N MET A 99 1.82 23.06 -18.27
CA MET A 99 1.67 23.85 -17.04
C MET A 99 1.93 25.33 -17.32
N ILE A 100 1.13 26.22 -16.72
CA ILE A 100 1.25 27.67 -16.89
C ILE A 100 1.51 28.32 -15.53
N LEU A 101 2.56 29.14 -15.43
CA LEU A 101 2.90 29.92 -14.24
C LEU A 101 2.13 31.24 -14.27
N LEU A 102 0.97 31.29 -13.62
CA LEU A 102 0.12 32.49 -13.62
C LEU A 102 0.79 33.72 -12.98
N ASP A 103 1.82 33.52 -12.18
CA ASP A 103 2.57 34.54 -11.44
C ASP A 103 3.96 34.85 -12.04
N ASP A 104 4.33 34.20 -13.15
CA ASP A 104 5.66 34.31 -13.78
C ASP A 104 6.83 34.05 -12.81
N ASN A 105 6.60 33.30 -11.73
CA ASN A 105 7.61 33.03 -10.71
C ASN A 105 8.20 31.62 -10.85
N PHE A 106 9.50 31.54 -11.14
CA PHE A 106 10.22 30.26 -11.23
C PHE A 106 10.21 29.46 -9.92
N VAL A 107 10.00 30.09 -8.75
CA VAL A 107 9.86 29.40 -7.46
C VAL A 107 8.68 28.43 -7.48
N SER A 108 7.62 28.75 -8.23
CA SER A 108 6.44 27.89 -8.39
C SER A 108 6.78 26.54 -9.05
N ILE A 109 7.82 26.47 -9.87
CA ILE A 109 8.32 25.20 -10.44
C ILE A 109 8.92 24.32 -9.34
N VAL A 110 9.70 24.90 -8.43
CA VAL A 110 10.30 24.15 -7.30
C VAL A 110 9.20 23.58 -6.41
N ALA A 111 8.18 24.38 -6.11
CA ALA A 111 7.01 23.93 -5.35
C ALA A 111 6.23 22.83 -6.11
N ALA A 112 6.06 22.94 -7.42
CA ALA A 112 5.42 21.92 -8.24
C ALA A 112 6.20 20.59 -8.23
N VAL A 113 7.54 20.64 -8.30
CA VAL A 113 8.41 19.46 -8.20
C VAL A 113 8.26 18.79 -6.83
N GLU A 114 8.28 19.57 -5.74
CA GLU A 114 8.05 19.06 -4.38
C GLU A 114 6.69 18.35 -4.29
N ARG A 115 5.62 19.01 -4.73
CA ARG A 115 4.25 18.44 -4.74
C ARG A 115 4.17 17.17 -5.58
N GLY A 116 4.79 17.14 -6.76
CA GLY A 116 4.84 15.95 -7.62
C GLY A 116 5.53 14.77 -6.95
N ARG A 117 6.64 15.00 -6.25
CA ARG A 117 7.34 13.95 -5.48
C ARG A 117 6.49 13.41 -4.33
N VAL A 118 5.80 14.30 -3.59
CA VAL A 118 4.88 13.92 -2.51
C VAL A 118 3.72 13.09 -3.04
N ILE A 119 3.07 13.52 -4.12
CA ILE A 119 1.95 12.80 -4.75
C ILE A 119 2.41 11.40 -5.19
N TYR A 120 3.56 11.30 -5.84
CA TYR A 120 4.09 10.00 -6.27
C TYR A 120 4.36 9.06 -5.08
N ALA A 121 4.98 9.56 -4.01
CA ALA A 121 5.23 8.79 -2.80
C ALA A 121 3.92 8.32 -2.13
N ASN A 122 2.88 9.15 -2.15
CA ASN A 122 1.56 8.80 -1.64
C ASN A 122 0.86 7.75 -2.52
N ILE A 123 0.97 7.86 -3.85
CA ILE A 123 0.48 6.83 -4.79
C ILE A 123 1.16 5.49 -4.53
N GLN A 124 2.47 5.47 -4.25
CA GLN A 124 3.16 4.23 -3.87
C GLN A 124 2.57 3.61 -2.59
N LYS A 125 2.33 4.41 -1.54
CA LYS A 125 1.70 3.93 -0.29
C LYS A 125 0.31 3.36 -0.54
N PHE A 126 -0.51 4.09 -1.30
CA PHE A 126 -1.85 3.67 -1.71
C PHE A 126 -1.82 2.33 -2.46
N VAL A 127 -0.95 2.18 -3.46
CA VAL A 127 -0.83 0.94 -4.23
C VAL A 127 -0.31 -0.21 -3.38
N ILE A 128 0.66 0.02 -2.48
CA ILE A 128 1.14 -1.00 -1.54
C ILE A 128 0.01 -1.47 -0.63
N PHE A 129 -0.82 -0.53 -0.16
CA PHE A 129 -1.98 -0.82 0.67
C PHE A 129 -2.96 -1.75 -0.08
N LEU A 130 -3.52 -1.31 -1.21
CA LEU A 130 -4.51 -2.09 -1.97
C LEU A 130 -3.98 -3.42 -2.50
N LEU A 131 -2.78 -3.42 -3.07
CA LEU A 131 -2.23 -4.63 -3.68
C LEU A 131 -2.09 -5.75 -2.65
N SER A 132 -1.69 -5.38 -1.45
CA SER A 132 -1.45 -6.36 -0.41
C SER A 132 -2.73 -6.79 0.32
N THR A 133 -3.79 -5.97 0.37
CA THR A 133 -5.09 -6.39 0.91
C THR A 133 -5.72 -7.38 -0.05
N ASN A 134 -5.77 -7.05 -1.34
CA ASN A 134 -6.26 -7.93 -2.39
C ASN A 134 -5.49 -9.27 -2.47
N ILE A 135 -4.15 -9.25 -2.36
CA ILE A 135 -3.39 -10.52 -2.31
C ILE A 135 -3.71 -11.29 -1.02
N GLY A 136 -3.90 -10.62 0.11
CA GLY A 136 -4.31 -11.24 1.36
C GLY A 136 -5.67 -11.93 1.26
N GLU A 137 -6.64 -11.27 0.63
CA GLU A 137 -7.98 -11.82 0.31
C GLU A 137 -7.90 -13.08 -0.53
N ILE A 138 -7.11 -13.03 -1.61
CA ILE A 138 -6.93 -14.16 -2.51
C ILE A 138 -6.30 -15.33 -1.74
N ILE A 139 -5.29 -15.08 -0.90
CA ILE A 139 -4.68 -16.12 -0.06
C ILE A 139 -5.70 -16.70 0.92
N LEU A 140 -6.50 -15.86 1.59
CA LEU A 140 -7.56 -16.29 2.51
C LEU A 140 -8.51 -17.27 1.81
N ILE A 141 -9.14 -16.83 0.71
CA ILE A 141 -10.15 -17.62 0.00
C ILE A 141 -9.55 -18.89 -0.59
N PHE A 142 -8.40 -18.77 -1.26
CA PHE A 142 -7.73 -19.91 -1.89
C PHE A 142 -7.33 -20.96 -0.85
N SER A 143 -6.69 -20.53 0.25
CA SER A 143 -6.24 -21.47 1.29
C SER A 143 -7.40 -22.15 2.01
N THR A 144 -8.50 -21.45 2.28
CA THR A 144 -9.66 -22.06 2.93
C THR A 144 -10.32 -23.11 2.05
N ILE A 145 -10.50 -22.82 0.76
CA ILE A 145 -11.12 -23.76 -0.18
C ILE A 145 -10.19 -24.96 -0.42
N ALA A 146 -8.89 -24.72 -0.62
CA ALA A 146 -7.92 -25.78 -0.87
C ALA A 146 -7.79 -26.76 0.32
N LEU A 147 -8.02 -26.29 1.55
CA LEU A 147 -7.98 -27.10 2.77
C LEU A 147 -9.34 -27.73 3.12
N GLY A 148 -10.39 -27.49 2.32
CA GLY A 148 -11.72 -28.08 2.55
C GLY A 148 -12.53 -27.39 3.64
N PHE A 149 -12.26 -26.12 3.95
CA PHE A 149 -13.09 -25.31 4.84
C PHE A 149 -14.26 -24.64 4.08
N PRO A 150 -15.35 -24.27 4.78
CA PRO A 150 -16.41 -23.44 4.19
C PRO A 150 -15.86 -22.11 3.65
N MET A 151 -16.61 -21.46 2.74
CA MET A 151 -16.21 -20.17 2.21
C MET A 151 -16.19 -19.10 3.31
N PRO A 152 -15.05 -18.41 3.54
CA PRO A 152 -14.88 -17.49 4.66
C PRO A 152 -15.64 -16.18 4.49
N LEU A 153 -15.91 -15.78 3.25
CA LEU A 153 -16.70 -14.61 2.87
C LEU A 153 -17.45 -14.90 1.57
N GLU A 154 -18.64 -14.32 1.44
CA GLU A 154 -19.42 -14.36 0.20
C GLU A 154 -19.00 -13.24 -0.77
N PRO A 155 -19.28 -13.37 -2.09
CA PRO A 155 -18.88 -12.37 -3.09
C PRO A 155 -19.35 -10.94 -2.78
N LEU A 156 -20.56 -10.79 -2.24
CA LEU A 156 -21.09 -9.47 -1.89
C LEU A 156 -20.37 -8.85 -0.69
N GLN A 157 -19.97 -9.68 0.28
CA GLN A 157 -19.19 -9.26 1.45
C GLN A 157 -17.79 -8.81 1.03
N ILE A 158 -17.17 -9.49 0.05
CA ILE A 158 -15.89 -9.08 -0.54
C ILE A 158 -16.01 -7.76 -1.30
N LEU A 159 -17.12 -7.56 -2.03
CA LEU A 159 -17.35 -6.33 -2.81
C LEU A 159 -17.42 -5.10 -1.91
N ILE A 160 -18.15 -5.17 -0.79
CA ILE A 160 -18.27 -4.02 0.12
C ILE A 160 -16.94 -3.71 0.81
N VAL A 161 -16.15 -4.74 1.13
CA VAL A 161 -14.79 -4.55 1.68
C VAL A 161 -13.91 -3.79 0.68
N ASN A 162 -13.77 -4.31 -0.54
CA ASN A 162 -12.92 -3.71 -1.57
C ASN A 162 -13.34 -2.30 -1.98
N LEU A 163 -14.65 -2.06 -2.11
CA LEU A 163 -15.15 -0.77 -2.60
C LEU A 163 -15.16 0.32 -1.53
N PHE A 164 -15.64 -0.01 -0.33
CA PHE A 164 -15.86 0.99 0.71
C PHE A 164 -14.75 0.95 1.75
N THR A 165 -14.54 -0.21 2.37
CA THR A 165 -13.61 -0.33 3.50
C THR A 165 -12.17 -0.08 3.09
N ASP A 166 -11.75 -0.56 1.92
CA ASP A 166 -10.41 -0.33 1.34
C ASP A 166 -10.33 0.97 0.52
N GLY A 167 -11.38 1.25 -0.26
CA GLY A 167 -11.42 2.41 -1.15
C GLY A 167 -11.28 3.74 -0.39
N MET A 168 -11.98 3.91 0.74
CA MET A 168 -11.95 5.17 1.48
C MET A 168 -10.58 5.46 2.14
N PRO A 169 -9.97 4.53 2.92
CA PRO A 169 -8.62 4.75 3.47
C PRO A 169 -7.57 4.82 2.37
N GLY A 170 -7.72 4.07 1.27
CA GLY A 170 -6.84 4.15 0.11
C GLY A 170 -6.82 5.54 -0.51
N ALA A 171 -8.00 6.13 -0.75
CA ALA A 171 -8.11 7.51 -1.22
C ALA A 171 -7.50 8.50 -0.22
N ALA A 172 -7.74 8.32 1.09
CA ALA A 172 -7.18 9.20 2.12
C ALA A 172 -5.64 9.12 2.22
N LEU A 173 -5.04 7.97 1.95
CA LEU A 173 -3.58 7.79 1.89
C LEU A 173 -2.94 8.60 0.75
N SER A 174 -3.68 8.85 -0.34
CA SER A 174 -3.20 9.71 -1.44
C SER A 174 -3.00 11.17 -1.01
N MET A 175 -3.71 11.60 0.04
CA MET A 175 -3.74 12.99 0.56
C MET A 175 -2.81 13.22 1.75
N GLU A 176 -1.80 12.37 1.96
CA GLU A 176 -0.84 12.52 3.05
C GLU A 176 0.09 13.73 2.84
N LYS A 177 0.53 14.38 3.92
CA LYS A 177 1.34 15.62 3.85
C LYS A 177 2.76 15.47 3.27
N GLY A 178 3.20 14.24 2.96
CA GLY A 178 4.54 13.97 2.43
C GLY A 178 5.66 14.03 3.47
N ASP A 179 6.86 13.58 3.08
CA ASP A 179 8.07 13.68 3.91
C ASP A 179 8.72 15.06 3.69
N PRO A 180 9.00 15.87 4.74
CA PRO A 180 9.66 17.17 4.61
C PRO A 180 11.03 17.10 3.92
N THR A 181 11.68 15.94 3.94
CA THR A 181 13.02 15.75 3.38
C THR A 181 13.03 15.28 1.92
N ILE A 182 11.86 15.16 1.28
CA ILE A 182 11.70 14.60 -0.08
C ILE A 182 12.48 15.34 -1.18
N MET A 183 12.82 16.61 -0.96
CA MET A 183 13.63 17.41 -1.88
C MET A 183 15.12 17.10 -1.81
N GLY A 184 15.59 16.49 -0.72
CA GLY A 184 16.97 16.02 -0.57
C GLY A 184 17.27 14.75 -1.37
N ASP A 185 16.24 14.00 -1.77
CA ASP A 185 16.39 12.79 -2.57
C ASP A 185 16.72 13.12 -4.04
N ALA A 186 17.52 12.27 -4.68
CA ALA A 186 17.78 12.37 -6.11
C ALA A 186 16.49 12.12 -6.93
N PRO A 187 16.34 12.73 -8.12
CA PRO A 187 15.23 12.43 -9.01
C PRO A 187 15.13 10.94 -9.32
N ARG A 188 13.92 10.39 -9.31
CA ARG A 188 13.69 8.97 -9.60
C ARG A 188 14.06 8.63 -11.06
N PRO A 189 14.64 7.45 -11.32
CA PRO A 189 14.85 6.98 -12.70
C PRO A 189 13.53 6.82 -13.46
N LYS A 190 13.49 7.26 -14.73
CA LYS A 190 12.29 7.25 -15.59
C LYS A 190 11.67 5.86 -15.74
N LYS A 191 12.50 4.82 -15.85
CA LYS A 191 12.08 3.42 -16.07
C LYS A 191 11.81 2.63 -14.78
N GLN A 192 11.94 3.25 -13.60
CA GLN A 192 11.70 2.53 -12.35
C GLN A 192 10.19 2.24 -12.17
N PRO A 193 9.79 0.98 -11.94
CA PRO A 193 8.40 0.65 -11.68
C PRO A 193 7.96 1.21 -10.32
N LEU A 194 6.66 1.49 -10.19
CA LEU A 194 6.07 2.04 -8.98
C LEU A 194 6.39 1.16 -7.74
N ILE A 195 6.22 -0.16 -7.87
CA ILE A 195 6.60 -1.14 -6.86
C ILE A 195 7.84 -1.88 -7.37
N HIS A 196 8.95 -1.75 -6.64
CA HIS A 196 10.24 -2.34 -6.99
C HIS A 196 10.78 -3.21 -5.87
N GLY A 197 11.50 -4.28 -6.23
CA GLY A 197 12.31 -5.15 -5.37
C GLY A 197 11.81 -5.32 -3.92
N PRO A 198 12.38 -4.58 -2.94
CA PRO A 198 12.03 -4.71 -1.52
C PRO A 198 10.57 -4.39 -1.21
N LEU A 199 9.91 -3.52 -1.98
CA LEU A 199 8.50 -3.20 -1.80
C LEU A 199 7.59 -4.40 -2.11
N TRP A 200 7.94 -5.23 -3.10
CA TRP A 200 7.21 -6.47 -3.38
C TRP A 200 7.32 -7.48 -2.23
N LYS A 201 8.48 -7.57 -1.58
CA LYS A 201 8.65 -8.40 -0.38
C LYS A 201 7.75 -7.89 0.74
N LEU A 202 7.70 -6.57 0.96
CA LEU A 202 6.82 -5.96 1.95
C LEU A 202 5.34 -6.25 1.65
N VAL A 203 4.93 -6.14 0.40
CA VAL A 203 3.56 -6.49 -0.05
C VAL A 203 3.22 -7.93 0.29
N GLY A 204 4.08 -8.88 -0.11
CA GLY A 204 3.89 -10.31 0.14
C GLY A 204 3.85 -10.65 1.64
N PHE A 205 4.79 -10.12 2.43
CA PHE A 205 4.80 -10.34 3.88
C PHE A 205 3.51 -9.85 4.54
N ASN A 206 3.08 -8.62 4.20
CA ASN A 206 1.86 -8.08 4.76
C ASN A 206 0.62 -8.89 4.35
N ALA A 207 0.54 -9.32 3.09
CA ALA A 207 -0.56 -10.14 2.60
C ALA A 207 -0.68 -11.47 3.37
N VAL A 208 0.45 -12.14 3.61
CA VAL A 208 0.50 -13.38 4.39
C VAL A 208 0.06 -13.15 5.84
N PHE A 209 0.51 -12.07 6.49
CA PHE A 209 0.11 -11.80 7.87
C PHE A 209 -1.39 -11.52 7.99
N ILE A 210 -1.95 -10.73 7.06
CA ILE A 210 -3.38 -10.43 7.03
C ILE A 210 -4.19 -11.71 6.82
N ALA A 211 -3.83 -12.51 5.80
CA ALA A 211 -4.50 -13.77 5.54
C ALA A 211 -4.42 -14.69 6.76
N SER A 212 -3.23 -14.84 7.37
CA SER A 212 -3.06 -15.70 8.54
C SER A 212 -3.90 -15.26 9.74
N GLY A 213 -3.96 -13.96 10.06
CA GLY A 213 -4.77 -13.44 11.17
C GLY A 213 -6.27 -13.66 10.94
N VAL A 214 -6.75 -13.38 9.72
CA VAL A 214 -8.16 -13.54 9.37
C VAL A 214 -8.56 -15.02 9.30
N ILE A 215 -7.71 -15.90 8.76
CA ILE A 215 -7.91 -17.36 8.78
C ILE A 215 -8.04 -17.85 10.23
N VAL A 216 -7.18 -17.41 11.14
CA VAL A 216 -7.27 -17.82 12.55
C VAL A 216 -8.62 -17.41 13.16
N VAL A 217 -9.09 -16.18 12.91
CA VAL A 217 -10.41 -15.74 13.38
C VAL A 217 -11.53 -16.59 12.77
N PHE A 218 -11.44 -16.88 11.47
CA PHE A 218 -12.43 -17.72 10.78
C PHE A 218 -12.49 -19.14 11.36
N LEU A 219 -11.33 -19.78 11.56
CA LEU A 219 -11.24 -21.12 12.14
C LEU A 219 -11.75 -21.16 13.58
N LEU A 220 -11.47 -20.12 14.38
CA LEU A 220 -12.07 -19.98 15.71
C LEU A 220 -13.59 -19.83 15.64
N GLY A 221 -14.09 -19.05 14.68
CA GLY A 221 -15.52 -18.90 14.40
C GLY A 221 -16.20 -20.24 14.05
N LEU A 222 -15.59 -21.04 13.19
CA LEU A 222 -16.07 -22.39 12.86
C LEU A 222 -16.03 -23.31 14.08
N TYR A 223 -14.90 -23.34 14.78
CA TYR A 223 -14.74 -24.17 15.97
C TYR A 223 -15.80 -23.82 17.02
N TRP A 224 -16.05 -22.56 17.30
CA TRP A 224 -17.07 -22.17 18.28
C TRP A 224 -18.51 -22.43 17.85
N ASN A 225 -18.80 -22.58 16.55
CA ASN A 225 -20.15 -22.86 16.07
C ASN A 225 -20.44 -24.35 15.83
N PHE A 226 -19.41 -25.17 15.58
CA PHE A 226 -19.56 -26.58 15.21
C PHE A 226 -18.71 -27.56 16.04
N GLY A 227 -17.65 -27.09 16.69
CA GLY A 227 -16.62 -27.94 17.34
C GLY A 227 -15.72 -28.69 16.35
N VAL A 228 -15.99 -28.55 15.05
CA VAL A 228 -15.24 -29.11 13.92
C VAL A 228 -14.90 -28.00 12.93
N LEU A 229 -13.95 -28.26 12.04
CA LEU A 229 -13.43 -27.25 11.12
C LEU A 229 -13.73 -27.55 9.65
N LEU A 230 -13.61 -28.82 9.23
CA LEU A 230 -13.74 -29.21 7.84
C LEU A 230 -15.20 -29.16 7.38
N LEU A 231 -15.41 -28.73 6.14
CA LEU A 231 -16.74 -28.64 5.55
C LEU A 231 -17.43 -30.01 5.53
N ASP A 232 -16.73 -31.09 5.20
CA ASP A 232 -17.31 -32.44 5.17
C ASP A 232 -17.78 -32.89 6.56
N ASP A 233 -17.05 -32.56 7.62
CA ASP A 233 -17.45 -32.86 9.00
C ASP A 233 -18.66 -32.01 9.43
N ILE A 234 -18.70 -30.75 9.01
CA ILE A 234 -19.84 -29.85 9.24
C ILE A 234 -21.08 -30.37 8.49
N LEU A 235 -20.93 -30.80 7.25
CA LEU A 235 -22.01 -31.41 6.46
C LEU A 235 -22.44 -32.77 7.02
N ALA A 236 -21.51 -33.55 7.57
CA ALA A 236 -21.81 -34.79 8.27
C ALA A 236 -22.60 -34.55 9.57
N GLN A 237 -22.35 -33.43 10.27
CA GLN A 237 -23.18 -32.96 11.37
C GLN A 237 -24.51 -32.35 10.90
N GLY A 238 -24.57 -31.82 9.67
CA GLY A 238 -25.60 -30.95 9.14
C GLY A 238 -26.47 -31.52 8.00
N SER A 239 -26.51 -32.83 7.78
CA SER A 239 -27.33 -33.42 6.71
C SER A 239 -28.78 -33.58 7.17
N GLY A 240 -29.71 -33.05 6.35
CA GLY A 240 -31.15 -32.97 6.63
C GLY A 240 -31.87 -34.31 6.78
N PRO A 241 -33.22 -34.33 6.71
CA PRO A 241 -34.02 -35.48 7.13
C PRO A 241 -33.63 -36.74 6.36
N VAL A 242 -33.10 -37.74 7.08
CA VAL A 242 -32.86 -39.07 6.53
C VAL A 242 -34.09 -39.92 6.84
N VAL A 243 -34.77 -40.40 5.79
CA VAL A 243 -35.81 -41.41 5.96
C VAL A 243 -35.10 -42.75 6.14
N ILE A 244 -35.16 -43.29 7.36
CA ILE A 244 -34.70 -44.64 7.67
C ILE A 244 -35.96 -45.44 8.00
N ASP A 245 -36.23 -46.50 7.24
CA ASP A 245 -37.39 -47.39 7.45
C ASP A 245 -38.77 -46.70 7.44
N GLY A 246 -38.95 -45.63 6.66
CA GLY A 246 -40.24 -44.92 6.54
C GLY A 246 -40.55 -43.94 7.68
N GLU A 247 -39.65 -43.80 8.66
CA GLU A 247 -39.68 -42.74 9.67
C GLU A 247 -38.71 -41.61 9.29
N THR A 248 -39.18 -40.37 9.38
CA THR A 248 -38.33 -39.18 9.20
C THR A 248 -37.43 -39.02 10.43
N SER A 249 -36.15 -39.39 10.31
CA SER A 249 -35.18 -39.20 11.39
C SER A 249 -34.56 -37.81 11.29
N TYR A 250 -34.75 -36.97 12.31
CA TYR A 250 -34.15 -35.64 12.43
C TYR A 250 -32.68 -35.66 12.89
N ARG A 251 -31.90 -36.69 12.55
CA ARG A 251 -30.45 -36.64 12.74
C ARG A 251 -29.88 -35.60 11.78
N GLY A 252 -29.25 -34.55 12.29
CA GLY A 252 -28.44 -33.62 11.48
C GLY A 252 -28.95 -32.18 11.34
N ILE A 253 -29.88 -31.71 12.19
CA ILE A 253 -30.30 -30.29 12.27
C ILE A 253 -29.70 -29.61 13.52
N THR A 254 -28.87 -30.33 14.28
CA THR A 254 -28.31 -29.87 15.54
C THR A 254 -26.81 -29.65 15.45
N CYS A 255 -26.30 -28.50 15.90
CA CYS A 255 -24.86 -28.28 16.08
C CYS A 255 -24.52 -27.93 17.52
N LYS A 256 -23.25 -28.14 17.89
CA LYS A 256 -22.73 -27.71 19.19
C LYS A 256 -22.07 -26.35 19.04
N ARG A 257 -22.56 -25.39 19.81
CA ARG A 257 -22.05 -24.02 19.85
C ARG A 257 -21.50 -23.69 21.24
N TRP A 258 -20.37 -23.00 21.27
CA TRP A 258 -19.79 -22.47 22.49
C TRP A 258 -20.28 -21.05 22.74
N GLU A 259 -20.96 -20.82 23.85
CA GLU A 259 -21.60 -19.53 24.22
C GLU A 259 -20.81 -18.77 25.30
N GLY A 260 -19.58 -19.17 25.60
CA GLY A 260 -18.72 -18.49 26.57
C GLY A 260 -18.26 -19.35 27.73
N PHE A 261 -17.49 -18.76 28.63
CA PHE A 261 -16.97 -19.44 29.83
C PHE A 261 -18.05 -19.81 30.86
N ASN A 262 -19.14 -19.04 30.91
CA ASN A 262 -20.23 -19.24 31.87
C ASN A 262 -21.23 -20.31 31.38
N ASP A 263 -21.55 -20.29 30.09
CA ASP A 263 -22.59 -21.11 29.47
C ASP A 263 -22.03 -22.38 28.80
N GLY A 264 -20.75 -22.40 28.46
CA GLY A 264 -20.09 -23.57 27.87
C GLY A 264 -20.64 -23.95 26.50
N TRP A 265 -20.66 -25.26 26.22
CA TRP A 265 -21.17 -25.81 24.96
C TRP A 265 -22.66 -26.13 25.07
N LYS A 266 -23.46 -25.57 24.16
CA LYS A 266 -24.90 -25.81 24.03
C LYS A 266 -25.22 -26.42 22.67
N THR A 267 -26.31 -27.19 22.62
CA THR A 267 -26.80 -27.80 21.38
C THR A 267 -27.87 -26.91 20.77
N TYR A 268 -27.64 -26.41 19.55
CA TYR A 268 -28.55 -25.57 18.78
C TYR A 268 -29.22 -26.41 17.70
N GLY A 269 -30.52 -26.26 17.46
CA GLY A 269 -31.19 -26.92 16.34
C GLY A 269 -32.66 -26.55 16.22
N ASN A 270 -33.36 -27.20 15.28
CA ASN A 270 -34.81 -27.03 15.14
C ASN A 270 -35.55 -27.73 16.29
N CYS A 271 -36.57 -27.09 16.87
CA CYS A 271 -37.35 -27.71 17.96
C CYS A 271 -37.99 -29.05 17.57
N ALA A 272 -38.37 -29.24 16.30
CA ALA A 272 -38.86 -30.51 15.77
C ALA A 272 -37.82 -31.66 15.82
N ALA A 273 -36.53 -31.35 15.96
CA ALA A 273 -35.46 -32.34 16.02
C ALA A 273 -35.23 -32.90 17.43
N PHE A 274 -35.86 -32.33 18.46
CA PHE A 274 -35.67 -32.73 19.85
C PHE A 274 -36.93 -33.42 20.40
N PRO A 275 -36.81 -34.66 20.93
CA PRO A 275 -37.94 -35.36 21.51
C PRO A 275 -38.60 -34.58 22.65
N GLY A 276 -39.90 -34.36 22.57
CA GLY A 276 -40.70 -33.64 23.58
C GLY A 276 -40.69 -32.11 23.46
N LEU A 277 -40.03 -31.54 22.44
CA LEU A 277 -40.03 -30.11 22.12
C LEU A 277 -40.64 -29.83 20.74
N GLU A 278 -41.31 -30.80 20.12
CA GLU A 278 -41.68 -30.73 18.70
C GLU A 278 -42.67 -29.60 18.38
N ASN A 279 -43.51 -29.22 19.35
CA ASN A 279 -44.51 -28.16 19.22
C ASN A 279 -44.04 -26.81 19.80
N GLU A 280 -42.84 -26.74 20.36
CA GLU A 280 -42.31 -25.49 20.91
C GLU A 280 -41.80 -24.58 19.79
N MET A 281 -42.16 -23.30 19.86
CA MET A 281 -41.61 -22.31 18.92
C MET A 281 -40.19 -21.88 19.31
N ARG A 282 -39.83 -21.97 20.59
CA ARG A 282 -38.49 -21.67 21.09
C ARG A 282 -38.32 -22.30 22.47
N PHE A 283 -37.20 -22.99 22.68
CA PHE A 283 -36.82 -23.52 23.99
C PHE A 283 -35.36 -23.18 24.28
N ASP A 284 -35.08 -22.70 25.48
CA ASP A 284 -33.73 -22.33 25.90
C ASP A 284 -33.47 -22.80 27.34
N ASN A 285 -32.42 -23.60 27.51
CA ASN A 285 -31.95 -24.10 28.80
C ASN A 285 -30.41 -24.09 28.83
N GLY A 286 -29.80 -24.55 29.93
CA GLY A 286 -28.34 -24.62 30.06
C GLY A 286 -27.64 -25.52 29.03
N THR A 287 -28.34 -26.47 28.39
CA THR A 287 -27.75 -27.48 27.50
C THR A 287 -28.29 -27.50 26.07
N ILE A 288 -29.53 -27.08 25.86
CA ILE A 288 -30.25 -27.15 24.58
C ILE A 288 -30.89 -25.79 24.30
N HIS A 289 -30.69 -25.31 23.08
CA HIS A 289 -31.36 -24.17 22.50
C HIS A 289 -32.04 -24.62 21.20
N CYS A 290 -33.33 -24.38 21.06
CA CYS A 290 -34.02 -24.67 19.81
C CYS A 290 -34.91 -23.51 19.38
N GLU A 291 -35.03 -23.34 18.07
CA GLU A 291 -35.98 -22.44 17.42
C GLU A 291 -36.88 -23.27 16.48
N GLY A 292 -38.17 -22.97 16.48
CA GLY A 292 -39.15 -23.58 15.58
C GLY A 292 -39.07 -23.00 14.16
N GLY A 293 -39.85 -23.56 13.24
CA GLY A 293 -39.91 -23.11 11.84
C GLY A 293 -38.85 -23.76 10.95
N GLU A 294 -38.23 -22.99 10.06
CA GLU A 294 -37.20 -23.44 9.11
C GLU A 294 -35.76 -23.20 9.61
N TYR A 295 -35.55 -23.14 10.94
CA TYR A 295 -34.22 -22.89 11.49
C TYR A 295 -33.23 -24.00 11.12
N VAL A 296 -32.10 -23.59 10.55
CA VAL A 296 -30.99 -24.48 10.18
C VAL A 296 -29.71 -23.98 10.81
N CYS A 297 -29.23 -24.73 11.81
CA CYS A 297 -28.05 -24.38 12.59
C CYS A 297 -26.76 -24.22 11.73
N MET A 298 -26.65 -24.97 10.63
CA MET A 298 -25.50 -24.90 9.72
C MET A 298 -25.35 -23.53 9.07
N TRP A 299 -26.44 -22.98 8.50
CA TRP A 299 -26.40 -21.67 7.84
C TRP A 299 -26.08 -20.55 8.84
N ASP A 300 -26.74 -20.56 10.01
CA ASP A 300 -26.48 -19.58 11.08
C ASP A 300 -25.04 -19.67 11.60
N GLY A 301 -24.50 -20.88 11.81
CA GLY A 301 -23.13 -21.07 12.28
C GLY A 301 -22.07 -20.60 11.28
N ILE A 302 -22.27 -20.87 9.98
CA ILE A 302 -21.37 -20.39 8.92
C ILE A 302 -21.48 -18.86 8.80
N ALA A 303 -22.69 -18.31 8.79
CA ALA A 303 -22.92 -16.86 8.72
C ALA A 303 -22.28 -16.12 9.90
N ARG A 304 -22.31 -16.69 11.12
CA ARG A 304 -21.61 -16.14 12.29
C ARG A 304 -20.10 -16.14 12.10
N ALA A 305 -19.52 -17.24 11.60
CA ALA A 305 -18.09 -17.31 11.31
C ALA A 305 -17.69 -16.30 10.21
N GLN A 306 -18.49 -16.15 9.15
CA GLN A 306 -18.29 -15.15 8.11
C GLN A 306 -18.38 -13.72 8.66
N THR A 307 -19.33 -13.45 9.55
CA THR A 307 -19.47 -12.14 10.22
C THR A 307 -18.21 -11.81 11.04
N MET A 308 -17.68 -12.78 11.79
CA MET A 308 -16.42 -12.60 12.53
C MET A 308 -15.24 -12.32 11.60
N THR A 309 -15.14 -13.06 10.49
CA THR A 309 -14.12 -12.88 9.46
C THR A 309 -14.20 -11.49 8.83
N PHE A 310 -15.40 -11.07 8.43
CA PHE A 310 -15.66 -9.76 7.84
C PHE A 310 -15.23 -8.62 8.77
N ILE A 311 -15.62 -8.69 10.05
CA ILE A 311 -15.23 -7.68 11.04
C ILE A 311 -13.72 -7.68 11.23
N ALA A 312 -13.09 -8.84 11.40
CA ALA A 312 -11.65 -8.93 11.59
C ALA A 312 -10.88 -8.37 10.39
N MET A 313 -11.35 -8.66 9.18
CA MET A 313 -10.74 -8.23 7.94
C MET A 313 -10.88 -6.71 7.73
N THR A 314 -12.10 -6.18 7.86
CA THR A 314 -12.35 -4.73 7.74
C THR A 314 -11.58 -3.92 8.78
N LEU A 315 -11.49 -4.40 10.03
CA LEU A 315 -10.68 -3.75 11.06
C LEU A 315 -9.18 -3.86 10.77
N THR A 316 -8.73 -5.00 10.24
CA THR A 316 -7.33 -5.19 9.83
C THR A 316 -6.93 -4.19 8.76
N GLU A 317 -7.77 -3.97 7.75
CA GLU A 317 -7.56 -2.99 6.68
C GLU A 317 -7.50 -1.56 7.20
N VAL A 318 -8.44 -1.19 8.09
CA VAL A 318 -8.43 0.09 8.78
C VAL A 318 -7.11 0.31 9.51
N PHE A 319 -6.67 -0.67 10.32
CA PHE A 319 -5.40 -0.54 11.01
C PHE A 319 -4.20 -0.50 10.07
N ARG A 320 -4.28 -1.26 8.99
CA ARG A 320 -3.24 -1.31 7.96
C ARG A 320 -3.08 0.02 7.25
N ALA A 321 -4.16 0.78 7.04
CA ALA A 321 -4.04 2.12 6.48
C ALA A 321 -3.11 3.00 7.32
N TYR A 322 -3.12 2.85 8.66
CA TYR A 322 -2.15 3.52 9.53
C TYR A 322 -0.73 2.98 9.42
N THR A 323 -0.55 1.67 9.26
CA THR A 323 0.79 1.08 9.16
C THR A 323 1.45 1.39 7.82
N VAL A 324 0.72 1.46 6.71
CA VAL A 324 1.30 1.77 5.39
C VAL A 324 1.61 3.27 5.21
N ARG A 325 1.01 4.14 6.02
CA ARG A 325 1.26 5.58 6.01
C ARG A 325 2.74 5.95 6.13
N ASN A 326 3.46 5.20 6.97
CA ASN A 326 4.92 5.29 7.12
C ASN A 326 5.56 3.91 6.92
N LEU A 327 6.25 3.75 5.78
CA LEU A 327 6.95 2.50 5.44
C LEU A 327 8.19 2.25 6.31
N LYS A 328 8.83 3.33 6.79
CA LYS A 328 10.06 3.26 7.61
C LYS A 328 9.78 3.44 9.10
N GLU A 329 8.94 4.40 9.45
CA GLU A 329 8.64 4.76 10.84
C GLU A 329 7.46 3.97 11.42
N SER A 330 7.30 4.06 12.73
CA SER A 330 6.18 3.43 13.42
C SER A 330 4.88 4.18 13.15
N MET A 331 3.76 3.46 13.10
CA MET A 331 2.44 4.05 12.87
C MET A 331 2.04 5.12 13.91
N PHE A 332 2.59 5.04 15.14
CA PHE A 332 2.27 5.97 16.22
C PHE A 332 2.83 7.38 16.00
N VAL A 333 3.81 7.53 15.11
CA VAL A 333 4.36 8.86 14.78
C VAL A 333 3.33 9.63 13.97
N SER A 334 2.86 10.74 14.53
CA SER A 334 1.92 11.67 13.88
C SER A 334 0.61 11.03 13.44
N MET A 335 0.12 9.98 14.11
CA MET A 335 -1.05 9.16 13.75
C MET A 335 -2.30 9.99 13.36
N PHE A 336 -2.53 11.13 14.02
CA PHE A 336 -3.70 12.01 13.80
C PHE A 336 -3.47 13.18 12.83
N SER A 337 -2.34 13.25 12.13
CA SER A 337 -2.02 14.41 11.27
C SER A 337 -2.79 14.46 9.95
N ASN A 338 -3.36 13.34 9.48
CA ASN A 338 -4.17 13.28 8.26
C ASN A 338 -5.67 13.23 8.61
N PRO A 339 -6.42 14.35 8.51
CA PRO A 339 -7.84 14.39 8.87
C PRO A 339 -8.70 13.55 7.91
N HIS A 340 -8.32 13.45 6.64
CA HIS A 340 -9.04 12.63 5.66
C HIS A 340 -8.95 11.14 6.01
N LEU A 341 -7.79 10.69 6.49
CA LEU A 341 -7.62 9.31 6.94
C LEU A 341 -8.47 9.01 8.18
N GLN A 342 -8.55 9.93 9.14
CA GLN A 342 -9.43 9.77 10.31
C GLN A 342 -10.91 9.69 9.90
N GLY A 343 -11.33 10.56 8.99
CA GLY A 343 -12.69 10.53 8.43
C GLY A 343 -12.99 9.21 7.74
N ALA A 344 -12.09 8.73 6.88
CA ALA A 344 -12.24 7.45 6.19
C ALA A 344 -12.38 6.29 7.18
N VAL A 345 -11.54 6.25 8.23
CA VAL A 345 -11.59 5.19 9.25
C VAL A 345 -12.89 5.21 10.05
N VAL A 346 -13.38 6.39 10.45
CA VAL A 346 -14.66 6.52 11.15
C VAL A 346 -15.81 6.04 10.27
N VAL A 347 -15.82 6.42 8.99
CA VAL A 347 -16.86 6.00 8.04
C VAL A 347 -16.79 4.49 7.78
N SER A 348 -15.60 3.92 7.59
CA SER A 348 -15.42 2.47 7.43
C SER A 348 -15.90 1.70 8.66
N ALA A 349 -15.52 2.13 9.87
CA ALA A 349 -15.97 1.48 11.11
C ALA A 349 -17.48 1.59 11.31
N ALA A 350 -18.07 2.77 11.03
CA ALA A 350 -19.52 2.96 11.10
C ALA A 350 -20.26 2.08 10.09
N LEU A 351 -19.72 1.95 8.87
CA LEU A 351 -20.29 1.07 7.84
C LEU A 351 -20.19 -0.40 8.24
N THR A 352 -19.06 -0.85 8.80
CA THR A 352 -18.90 -2.22 9.32
C THR A 352 -19.97 -2.52 10.38
N VAL A 353 -20.18 -1.62 11.34
CA VAL A 353 -21.21 -1.79 12.38
C VAL A 353 -22.61 -1.79 11.76
N PHE A 354 -22.90 -0.87 10.83
CA PHE A 354 -24.19 -0.77 10.16
C PHE A 354 -24.55 -2.06 9.40
N VAL A 355 -23.63 -2.58 8.60
CA VAL A 355 -23.84 -3.77 7.77
C VAL A 355 -24.01 -5.04 8.63
N THR A 356 -23.37 -5.09 9.79
CA THR A 356 -23.38 -6.28 10.67
C THR A 356 -24.44 -6.25 11.78
N ASN A 357 -25.11 -5.11 12.04
CA ASN A 357 -26.09 -5.00 13.13
C ASN A 357 -27.48 -4.52 12.68
N VAL A 358 -27.67 -4.08 11.44
CA VAL A 358 -29.00 -3.67 10.96
C VAL A 358 -29.70 -4.88 10.34
N PRO A 359 -30.80 -5.41 10.92
CA PRO A 359 -31.36 -6.71 10.55
C PRO A 359 -31.63 -6.87 9.05
N VAL A 360 -32.20 -5.84 8.41
CA VAL A 360 -32.57 -5.88 6.98
C VAL A 360 -31.34 -5.95 6.09
N VAL A 361 -30.27 -5.27 6.46
CA VAL A 361 -29.02 -5.22 5.68
C VAL A 361 -28.21 -6.48 5.93
N MET A 362 -28.07 -6.83 7.21
CA MET A 362 -27.30 -7.98 7.70
C MET A 362 -27.81 -9.28 7.08
N ASP A 363 -29.09 -9.62 7.27
CA ASP A 363 -29.66 -10.92 6.90
C ASP A 363 -30.04 -10.97 5.40
N LYS A 364 -30.82 -10.00 4.91
CA LYS A 364 -31.41 -10.09 3.55
C LYS A 364 -30.46 -9.69 2.42
N ILE A 365 -29.45 -8.87 2.70
CA ILE A 365 -28.52 -8.39 1.67
C ILE A 365 -27.22 -9.17 1.74
N PHE A 366 -26.58 -9.21 2.91
CA PHE A 366 -25.21 -9.74 3.04
C PHE A 366 -25.09 -11.13 3.67
N GLY A 367 -26.18 -11.72 4.16
CA GLY A 367 -26.16 -13.05 4.78
C GLY A 367 -25.35 -13.14 6.07
N PHE A 368 -25.19 -12.03 6.79
CA PHE A 368 -24.52 -12.00 8.10
C PHE A 368 -25.47 -12.45 9.22
N ALA A 369 -24.88 -12.86 10.35
CA ALA A 369 -25.60 -13.27 11.54
C ALA A 369 -25.10 -12.52 12.77
N TYR A 370 -25.98 -12.35 13.76
CA TYR A 370 -25.59 -11.69 15.01
C TYR A 370 -24.56 -12.51 15.77
N ILE A 371 -23.47 -11.84 16.13
CA ILE A 371 -22.37 -12.41 16.93
C ILE A 371 -22.35 -11.80 18.34
N SER A 372 -21.83 -12.57 19.30
CA SER A 372 -21.75 -12.11 20.69
C SER A 372 -20.65 -11.06 20.89
N ALA A 373 -20.71 -10.31 21.99
CA ALA A 373 -19.67 -9.32 22.33
C ALA A 373 -18.27 -9.95 22.47
N PHE A 374 -18.20 -11.22 22.90
CA PHE A 374 -16.94 -11.95 22.97
C PHE A 374 -16.35 -12.21 21.57
N GLN A 375 -17.19 -12.58 20.60
CA GLN A 375 -16.77 -12.79 19.22
C GLN A 375 -16.31 -11.47 18.57
N TRP A 376 -17.00 -10.36 18.83
CA TRP A 376 -16.54 -9.02 18.45
C TRP A 376 -15.14 -8.70 19.00
N LEU A 377 -14.92 -8.98 20.28
CA LEU A 377 -13.63 -8.75 20.93
C LEU A 377 -12.53 -9.59 20.29
N VAL A 378 -12.80 -10.86 19.96
CA VAL A 378 -11.85 -11.75 19.27
C VAL A 378 -11.53 -11.24 17.88
N SER A 379 -12.52 -10.83 17.08
CA SER A 379 -12.29 -10.24 15.76
C SER A 379 -11.44 -8.97 15.85
N PHE A 380 -11.68 -8.12 16.84
CA PHE A 380 -10.87 -6.93 17.09
C PHE A 380 -9.42 -7.28 17.45
N PHE A 381 -9.18 -8.24 18.35
CA PHE A 381 -7.82 -8.66 18.71
C PHE A 381 -7.11 -9.38 17.56
N GLY A 382 -7.84 -10.12 16.72
CA GLY A 382 -7.33 -10.66 15.46
C GLY A 382 -6.78 -9.55 14.55
N ALA A 383 -7.51 -8.44 14.44
CA ALA A 383 -7.05 -7.29 13.68
C ALA A 383 -5.83 -6.59 14.31
N VAL A 384 -5.79 -6.45 15.63
CA VAL A 384 -4.63 -5.90 16.35
C VAL A 384 -3.39 -6.78 16.19
N ASN A 385 -3.54 -8.10 16.07
CA ASN A 385 -2.42 -9.01 15.82
C ASN A 385 -1.69 -8.68 14.50
N ALA A 386 -2.43 -8.38 13.44
CA ALA A 386 -1.85 -7.98 12.16
C ALA A 386 -1.00 -6.69 12.29
N VAL A 387 -1.46 -5.74 13.11
CA VAL A 387 -0.70 -4.52 13.43
C VAL A 387 0.61 -4.85 14.12
N PHE A 388 0.56 -5.69 15.15
CA PHE A 388 1.74 -6.11 15.90
C PHE A 388 2.82 -6.67 14.98
N TRP A 389 2.46 -7.60 14.08
CA TRP A 389 3.42 -8.20 13.15
C TRP A 389 3.98 -7.18 12.16
N SER A 390 3.14 -6.30 11.61
CA SER A 390 3.60 -5.27 10.66
C SER A 390 4.60 -4.29 11.31
N GLU A 391 4.35 -3.86 12.55
CA GLU A 391 5.25 -2.98 13.29
C GLU A 391 6.54 -3.69 13.74
N LEU A 392 6.44 -4.99 14.07
CA LEU A 392 7.61 -5.83 14.35
C LEU A 392 8.52 -5.93 13.13
N VAL A 393 7.97 -6.18 11.93
CA VAL A 393 8.75 -6.22 10.68
C VAL A 393 9.46 -4.89 10.44
N LYS A 394 8.76 -3.76 10.57
CA LYS A 394 9.40 -2.44 10.45
C LYS A 394 10.49 -2.22 11.49
N TRP A 395 10.29 -2.67 12.72
CA TRP A 395 11.29 -2.58 13.78
C TRP A 395 12.55 -3.39 13.45
N ILE A 396 12.40 -4.62 12.94
CA ILE A 396 13.52 -5.45 12.47
C ILE A 396 14.26 -4.75 11.32
N LEU A 397 13.53 -4.25 10.32
CA LEU A 397 14.10 -3.54 9.17
C LEU A 397 14.86 -2.28 9.61
N ARG A 398 14.31 -1.50 10.53
CA ARG A 398 14.98 -0.32 11.12
C ARG A 398 16.26 -0.70 11.87
N ARG A 399 16.25 -1.79 12.66
CA ARG A 399 17.45 -2.28 13.35
C ARG A 399 18.55 -2.70 12.38
N LYS A 400 18.18 -3.37 11.29
CA LYS A 400 19.13 -3.76 10.26
C LYS A 400 19.73 -2.53 9.56
N ALA A 401 18.90 -1.57 9.14
CA ALA A 401 19.34 -0.34 8.51
C ALA A 401 20.24 0.53 9.42
N ARG A 402 19.93 0.63 10.72
CA ARG A 402 20.80 1.34 11.69
C ARG A 402 22.15 0.65 11.85
N THR A 403 22.17 -0.68 11.84
CA THR A 403 23.41 -1.45 11.89
C THR A 403 24.25 -1.19 10.65
N GLU A 404 23.65 -1.28 9.45
CA GLU A 404 24.32 -0.99 8.17
C GLU A 404 24.86 0.45 8.11
N ALA A 405 24.05 1.44 8.52
CA ALA A 405 24.48 2.84 8.58
C ALA A 405 25.63 3.06 9.57
N ARG A 406 25.62 2.36 10.71
CA ARG A 406 26.71 2.42 11.71
C ARG A 406 28.01 1.85 11.16
N TRP A 407 27.96 0.72 10.45
CA TRP A 407 29.14 0.16 9.79
C TRP A 407 29.65 1.09 8.68
N ALA A 408 28.76 1.64 7.84
CA ALA A 408 29.14 2.59 6.79
C ALA A 408 29.73 3.91 7.34
N SER A 409 29.36 4.35 8.55
CA SER A 409 30.02 5.48 9.22
C SER A 409 31.39 5.14 9.76
N ILE A 410 31.59 3.90 10.23
CA ILE A 410 32.89 3.42 10.73
C ILE A 410 33.86 3.28 9.56
N ASP A 411 33.44 2.69 8.45
CA ASP A 411 34.27 2.52 7.25
C ASP A 411 34.73 3.86 6.66
N ARG A 412 33.82 4.85 6.55
CA ARG A 412 34.19 6.22 6.14
C ARG A 412 35.19 6.87 7.09
N GLY A 413 35.00 6.70 8.40
CA GLY A 413 35.96 7.18 9.39
C GLY A 413 37.35 6.53 9.24
N PHE A 414 37.42 5.26 8.85
CA PHE A 414 38.69 4.61 8.53
C PHE A 414 39.32 5.15 7.23
N GLU A 415 38.53 5.43 6.20
CA GLU A 415 39.04 6.05 4.97
C GLU A 415 39.62 7.44 5.22
N ASP A 416 38.94 8.28 6.00
CA ASP A 416 39.41 9.62 6.36
C ASP A 416 40.76 9.55 7.11
N VAL A 417 40.90 8.62 8.07
CA VAL A 417 42.16 8.39 8.80
C VAL A 417 43.27 7.90 7.85
N LEU A 418 42.95 7.02 6.90
CA LEU A 418 43.92 6.53 5.91
C LEU A 418 44.40 7.63 4.95
N VAL A 419 43.52 8.58 4.61
CA VAL A 419 43.88 9.77 3.82
C VAL A 419 44.80 10.69 4.63
N GLU A 420 44.50 10.90 5.91
CA GLU A 420 45.31 11.73 6.81
C GLU A 420 46.72 11.13 7.02
N ILE A 421 46.83 9.82 7.23
CA ILE A 421 48.12 9.12 7.32
C ILE A 421 48.92 9.27 6.02
N ARG A 422 48.26 9.18 4.85
CA ARG A 422 48.92 9.40 3.55
C ARG A 422 49.48 10.83 3.42
N HIS A 423 48.71 11.84 3.86
CA HIS A 423 49.16 13.22 3.87
C HIS A 423 50.36 13.45 4.81
N VAL A 424 50.33 12.85 6.00
CA VAL A 424 51.46 12.93 6.96
C VAL A 424 52.70 12.27 6.39
N ARG A 425 52.57 11.11 5.76
CA ARG A 425 53.68 10.41 5.11
C ARG A 425 54.29 11.22 3.97
N GLN A 426 53.46 11.80 3.10
CA GLN A 426 53.95 12.70 2.03
C GLN A 426 54.69 13.92 2.58
N ARG A 427 54.25 14.48 3.72
CA ARG A 427 54.97 15.57 4.40
C ARG A 427 56.32 15.11 4.94
N LEU A 428 56.39 13.93 5.55
CA LEU A 428 57.64 13.34 6.03
C LEU A 428 58.62 13.11 4.88
N ASP A 429 58.19 12.47 3.79
CA ASP A 429 59.02 12.25 2.61
C ASP A 429 59.53 13.57 2.01
N HIS A 430 58.70 14.62 2.02
CA HIS A 430 59.10 15.95 1.56
C HIS A 430 60.17 16.59 2.48
N LEU A 431 60.02 16.45 3.80
CA LEU A 431 60.98 16.97 4.78
C LEU A 431 62.31 16.20 4.74
N GLU A 432 62.28 14.87 4.60
CA GLU A 432 63.48 14.05 4.42
C GLU A 432 64.22 14.41 3.12
N GLY A 433 63.48 14.61 2.02
CA GLY A 433 64.06 15.06 0.76
C GLY A 433 64.71 16.44 0.81
N GLN A 434 64.21 17.34 1.69
CA GLN A 434 64.85 18.64 1.94
C GLN A 434 66.07 18.53 2.86
N ALA A 435 66.05 17.62 3.84
CA ALA A 435 67.18 17.38 4.74
C ALA A 435 68.38 16.77 4.02
N VAL A 436 68.17 15.91 3.01
CA VAL A 436 69.25 15.31 2.20
C VAL A 436 69.89 16.31 1.21
N ARG A 437 69.23 17.46 0.97
CA ARG A 437 69.74 18.53 0.08
C ARG A 437 70.50 19.64 0.81
N ARG A 438 70.63 19.57 2.13
CA ARG A 438 71.51 20.42 2.95
C ARG A 438 72.70 19.60 3.43
#